data_AF-A0A1C0BSB3-F1
#
_entry.id   AF-A0A1C0BSB3-F1
#
_cell.length_a   1.000
_cell.length_b   1.000
_cell.length_c   1.000
_cell.angle_alpha   90.00
_cell.angle_beta   90.00
_cell.angle_gamma   90.00
#
_symmetry.space_group_name_H-M   'P 1'
#
loop_
_entity.id
_entity.type
_entity.pdbx_description
1 polymer ?
#
loop_
_entity_poly.entity_id
_entity_poly.type
_entity_poly.pdbx_seq_one_letter_code
_entity_poly.pdbx_strand_id
1 'polypeptide(L)' 'MGLVITVIKEDKTPKSRHVGVSDNTYEKLVELSKKTNRNKSELANMLIEYALDNVEVKK' A
#
# COMPACT_ATOMS: atom_id res chain seq x y z
N MET A 1 -2.63 7.52 12.02
CA MET A 1 -3.50 6.32 11.85
C MET A 1 -2.68 5.13 11.34
N GLY A 2 -3.11 3.86 11.57
CA GLY A 2 -2.42 2.67 11.03
C GLY A 2 -3.10 2.12 9.77
N LEU A 3 -2.33 1.77 8.74
CA LEU A 3 -2.85 1.14 7.52
C LEU A 3 -2.72 -0.38 7.61
N VAL A 4 -3.78 -1.12 7.28
CA VAL A 4 -3.73 -2.58 7.16
C VAL A 4 -3.58 -2.95 5.69
N ILE A 5 -2.49 -3.62 5.37
CA ILE A 5 -2.20 -4.12 4.01
C ILE A 5 -2.29 -5.64 4.07
N THR A 6 -3.11 -6.22 3.20
CA THR A 6 -3.17 -7.67 3.02
C THR A 6 -2.12 -8.08 2.01
N VAL A 7 -1.13 -8.84 2.47
CA VAL A 7 -0.12 -9.44 1.62
C VAL A 7 -0.66 -10.77 1.12
N ILE A 8 -0.83 -10.87 -0.20
CA ILE A 8 -1.18 -12.11 -0.88
C ILE A 8 0.14 -12.71 -1.38
N LYS A 9 0.50 -13.90 -0.89
CA LYS A 9 1.57 -14.71 -1.50
C LYS A 9 0.88 -15.76 -2.34
N GLU A 10 1.35 -15.98 -3.56
CA GLU A 10 0.75 -16.90 -4.55
C GLU A 10 0.56 -18.35 -4.05
N ASP A 11 1.16 -18.73 -2.91
CA ASP A 11 1.05 -20.07 -2.33
C ASP A 11 0.63 -20.13 -0.85
N LYS A 12 0.20 -19.02 -0.23
CA LYS A 12 -0.08 -19.00 1.22
C LYS A 12 -1.32 -18.20 1.59
N THR A 13 -1.92 -18.58 2.72
CA THR A 13 -3.01 -17.86 3.36
C THR A 13 -2.68 -16.36 3.43
N PRO A 14 -3.59 -15.47 3.00
CA PRO A 14 -3.35 -14.03 3.04
C PRO A 14 -2.95 -13.59 4.45
N LYS A 15 -1.84 -12.86 4.58
CA LYS A 15 -1.38 -12.33 5.87
C LYS A 15 -1.55 -10.82 5.87
N SER A 16 -2.39 -10.33 6.76
CA SER A 16 -2.49 -8.90 7.03
C SER A 16 -1.26 -8.43 7.81
N ARG A 17 -0.68 -7.31 7.39
CA ARG A 17 0.36 -6.60 8.13
C ARG A 17 -0.10 -5.17 8.40
N HIS A 18 0.22 -4.68 9.59
CA HIS A 18 0.00 -3.29 9.96
C HIS A 18 1.24 -2.49 9.61
N VAL A 19 1.06 -1.41 8.86
CA VAL A 19 2.13 -0.48 8.48
C VAL A 19 1.75 0.91 8.98
N GLY A 20 2.71 1.55 9.66
CA GLY A 20 2.59 2.95 10.05
C GLY A 20 2.73 3.85 8.83
N VAL A 21 1.79 4.78 8.65
CA VAL A 21 1.83 5.79 7.58
C VAL A 21 1.50 7.15 8.19
N SER A 22 2.03 8.22 7.59
CA SER A 22 1.63 9.57 7.99
C SER A 22 0.17 9.83 7.57
N ASP A 23 -0.52 10.69 8.31
CA ASP A 23 -1.93 10.99 8.03
C ASP A 23 -2.11 11.60 6.63
N ASN A 24 -1.20 12.46 6.19
CA ASN A 24 -1.17 13.00 4.82
C ASN A 24 -1.07 11.89 3.75
N THR A 25 -0.28 10.84 3.99
CA THR A 25 -0.18 9.72 3.04
C THR A 25 -1.47 8.92 2.99
N TYR A 26 -2.11 8.71 4.15
CA TYR A 26 -3.38 8.03 4.23
C TYR A 26 -4.51 8.80 3.53
N GLU A 27 -4.58 10.12 3.73
CA GLU A 27 -5.57 10.97 3.05
C GLU A 27 -5.41 10.91 1.53
N LYS A 28 -4.18 11.03 1.02
CA LYS A 28 -3.88 10.86 -0.41
C LYS A 28 -4.31 9.49 -0.93
N LEU A 29 -4.07 8.42 -0.16
CA LEU A 29 -4.50 7.07 -0.52
C LEU A 29 -6.03 6.98 -0.60
N VAL A 30 -6.76 7.59 0.34
CA VAL A 30 -8.23 7.64 0.34
C VAL A 30 -8.75 8.40 -0.88
N GLU A 31 -8.17 9.54 -1.21
CA GLU A 31 -8.54 10.31 -2.40
C GLU A 31 -8.29 9.52 -3.69
N LEU A 32 -7.13 8.90 -3.83
CA LEU A 32 -6.80 8.08 -5.00
C LEU A 32 -7.71 6.86 -5.11
N SER A 33 -8.04 6.22 -3.99
CA SER A 33 -8.99 5.10 -3.94
C SER A 33 -10.36 5.53 -4.46
N LYS A 34 -10.85 6.71 -4.08
CA LYS A 34 -12.10 7.28 -4.61
C LYS A 34 -12.01 7.61 -6.10
N LYS A 35 -10.93 8.26 -6.53
CA LYS A 35 -10.74 8.67 -7.94
C LYS A 35 -10.62 7.49 -8.90
N THR A 36 -9.99 6.41 -8.45
CA THR A 36 -9.73 5.21 -9.27
C THR A 36 -10.79 4.12 -9.08
N ASN A 37 -11.71 4.29 -8.13
CA ASN A 37 -12.67 3.27 -7.70
C ASN A 37 -12.01 1.93 -7.32
N ARG A 38 -10.85 1.99 -6.66
CA ARG A 38 -10.07 0.81 -6.24
C ARG A 38 -10.02 0.65 -4.73
N ASN A 39 -9.82 -0.58 -4.27
CA ASN A 39 -9.63 -0.86 -2.85
C ASN A 39 -8.33 -0.21 -2.36
N LYS A 40 -8.34 0.38 -1.16
CA LYS A 40 -7.16 1.02 -0.55
C LYS A 40 -5.98 0.07 -0.40
N SER A 41 -6.21 -1.20 -0.06
CA SER A 41 -5.15 -2.20 0.11
C SER A 41 -4.53 -2.61 -1.22
N GLU A 42 -5.35 -2.76 -2.27
CA GLU A 42 -4.89 -3.01 -3.64
C GLU A 42 -4.07 -1.82 -4.17
N LEU A 43 -4.59 -0.61 -3.98
CA LEU A 43 -3.91 0.62 -4.35
C LEU A 43 -2.59 0.79 -3.60
N ALA A 44 -2.57 0.49 -2.30
CA ALA A 44 -1.35 0.53 -1.50
C ALA A 44 -0.31 -0.47 -1.99
N ASN A 45 -0.71 -1.70 -2.36
CA ASN A 45 0.21 -2.69 -2.92
C ASN A 45 0.84 -2.19 -4.22
N MET A 46 0.04 -1.71 -5.19
CA MET A 46 0.57 -1.18 -6.45
C MET A 46 1.54 0.00 -6.25
N LEU A 47 1.21 0.91 -5.33
CA LEU A 47 2.06 2.06 -5.02
C LEU A 47 3.38 1.64 -4.37
N ILE A 48 3.34 0.64 -3.49
CA ILE A 48 4.54 0.09 -2.85
C ILE A 48 5.39 -0.64 -3.89
N GLU A 49 4.81 -1.46 -4.75
CA GLU A 49 5.53 -2.15 -5.83
C GLU A 49 6.24 -1.14 -6.75
N TYR A 50 5.53 -0.12 -7.20
CA TYR A 50 6.13 0.96 -8.00
C TYR A 50 7.28 1.65 -7.24
N ALA A 51 7.08 1.95 -5.95
CA ALA A 51 8.12 2.58 -5.15
C ALA A 51 9.35 1.67 -4.97
N LEU A 52 9.16 0.36 -4.83
CA LEU A 52 10.27 -0.61 -4.73
C LEU A 52 11.09 -0.69 -6.02
N ASP A 53 10.46 -0.55 -7.18
CA ASP A 53 11.17 -0.53 -8.47
C ASP A 53 11.92 0.79 -8.72
N ASN A 54 11.50 1.88 -8.08
CA ASN A 54 12.04 3.23 -8.31
C ASN A 54 12.88 3.76 -7.13
N VAL A 55 13.01 3.01 -6.04
CA VAL A 55 13.75 3.49 -4.87
C VAL A 55 15.26 3.45 -5.13
N GLU A 56 15.93 4.59 -4.93
CA GLU A 56 17.39 4.63 -4.98
C GLU A 56 17.96 3.93 -3.74
N VAL A 57 18.64 2.81 -3.96
CA VAL A 57 19.38 2.13 -2.90
C VAL A 57 20.70 2.86 -2.69
N LYS A 58 20.72 3.79 -1.72
CA LYS A 58 21.98 4.38 -1.25
C LYS A 58 22.83 3.27 -0.62
N LYS A 59 23.99 3.00 -1.22
CA LYS A 59 25.03 2.13 -0.68
C LYS A 59 25.84 2.85 0.40
#